data_AF-A0A2N3T3Q9-F1
#
_entry.id   AF-A0A2N3T3Q9-F1
#
_cell.length_a   1.000
_cell.length_b   1.000
_cell.length_c   1.000
_cell.angle_alpha   90.00
_cell.angle_beta   90.00
_cell.angle_gamma   90.00
#
_symmetry.space_group_name_H-M   'P 1'
#
loop_
_entity.id
_entity.type
_entity.pdbx_description
1 polymer ?
#
loop_
_entity_poly.entity_id
_entity_poly.type
_entity_poly.pdbx_seq_one_letter_code
_entity_poly.pdbx_strand_id
1 'polypeptide(L)'
;MKKTAYQKELAIKAIQKRRGTDNNKKDVMKIQSWLTLFSIRNPSSGTATGIDGDFGPATEKAVKNFQESKGLVKTGVVDQELFNKLSINLKEAFEKPLISNGLRGLVIEVAENHLKQHPFELEIQGQSNSGPWVRSYMDGHDGSPWFWCMGFAQAILDQAASTLGKNFKTLMPLTYSCDTVGNTGLEKGLLSRFRTIRRNSSIIKPGDVFLIQKSLLDWTHTGIITSVQGDVIEAIEGNTNHQGSRNGVAVMKRMRNFRKSKIDIFSIEPLV
;
A
#
# COMPACT_ATOMS: atom_id res chain seq x y z
N MET A 1 8.18 12.08 -9.35
CA MET A 1 7.01 12.24 -10.24
C MET A 1 5.88 11.77 -9.39
N LYS A 2 5.17 12.65 -8.71
CA LYS A 2 4.24 12.22 -7.65
C LYS A 2 3.12 11.35 -8.22
N LYS A 3 2.99 10.12 -7.73
CA LYS A 3 1.92 9.18 -8.08
C LYS A 3 0.56 9.82 -7.83
N THR A 4 -0.32 9.82 -8.84
CA THR A 4 -1.67 10.41 -8.76
C THR A 4 -2.80 9.41 -8.95
N ALA A 5 -2.49 8.15 -9.31
CA ALA A 5 -3.50 7.13 -9.57
C ALA A 5 -4.48 6.92 -8.40
N TYR A 6 -4.02 7.08 -7.15
CA TYR A 6 -4.86 6.98 -5.95
C TYR A 6 -6.03 7.97 -5.95
N GLN A 7 -5.92 9.12 -6.62
CA GLN A 7 -6.98 10.13 -6.68
C GLN A 7 -8.25 9.58 -7.35
N LYS A 8 -8.11 8.59 -8.24
CA LYS A 8 -9.26 7.90 -8.85
C LYS A 8 -10.06 7.10 -7.82
N GLU A 9 -9.44 6.67 -6.72
CA GLU A 9 -10.09 5.93 -5.64
C GLU A 9 -10.73 6.84 -4.57
N LEU A 10 -10.54 8.17 -4.71
CA LEU A 10 -11.11 9.20 -3.81
C LEU A 10 -12.35 9.91 -4.39
N ALA A 11 -12.79 9.54 -5.60
CA ALA A 11 -13.93 10.18 -6.26
C ALA A 11 -14.97 9.19 -6.79
N ILE A 12 -16.24 9.60 -6.69
CA ILE A 12 -17.38 9.04 -7.42
C ILE A 12 -17.92 10.10 -8.39
N LYS A 13 -18.56 9.67 -9.47
CA LYS A 13 -19.05 10.56 -10.54
C LYS A 13 -20.44 11.12 -10.27
N ALA A 14 -21.25 10.41 -9.50
CA ALA A 14 -22.62 10.79 -9.20
C ALA A 14 -23.03 10.27 -7.82
N ILE A 15 -24.10 10.84 -7.27
CA ILE A 15 -24.72 10.34 -6.04
C ILE A 15 -25.24 8.92 -6.28
N GLN A 16 -24.87 7.99 -5.38
CA GLN A 16 -25.29 6.59 -5.46
C GLN A 16 -26.30 6.28 -4.35
N LYS A 17 -27.42 5.64 -4.69
CA LYS A 17 -28.49 5.28 -3.74
C LYS A 17 -29.35 4.14 -4.27
N ARG A 18 -30.10 3.47 -3.39
CA ARG A 18 -31.04 2.42 -3.82
C ARG A 18 -32.05 2.96 -4.83
N ARG A 19 -32.24 2.24 -5.94
CA ARG A 19 -33.10 2.66 -7.08
C ARG A 19 -32.72 4.03 -7.67
N GLY A 20 -31.47 4.47 -7.52
CA GLY A 20 -30.97 5.69 -8.14
C GLY A 20 -30.80 5.53 -9.65
N THR A 21 -31.27 6.49 -10.43
CA THR A 21 -31.14 6.52 -11.89
C THR A 21 -29.70 6.81 -12.34
N ASP A 22 -28.93 7.52 -11.52
CA ASP A 22 -27.53 7.88 -11.80
C ASP A 22 -26.52 6.87 -11.23
N ASN A 23 -27.02 5.72 -10.77
CA ASN A 23 -26.15 4.66 -10.27
C ASN A 23 -25.26 4.13 -11.39
N ASN A 24 -23.99 3.87 -11.08
CA ASN A 24 -23.10 3.19 -12.02
C ASN A 24 -22.24 2.13 -11.33
N LYS A 25 -22.02 1.02 -12.04
CA LYS A 25 -21.33 -0.16 -11.51
C LYS A 25 -19.97 0.17 -10.86
N LYS A 26 -19.18 1.05 -11.48
CA LYS A 26 -17.82 1.36 -11.01
C LYS A 26 -17.83 2.09 -9.67
N ASP A 27 -18.68 3.11 -9.51
CA ASP A 27 -18.77 3.85 -8.25
C ASP A 27 -19.39 3.01 -7.14
N VAL A 28 -20.40 2.20 -7.46
CA VAL A 28 -20.98 1.26 -6.48
C VAL A 28 -19.94 0.25 -6.00
N MET A 29 -19.12 -0.32 -6.89
CA MET A 29 -18.03 -1.22 -6.49
C MET A 29 -16.99 -0.52 -5.59
N LYS A 30 -16.68 0.77 -5.82
CA LYS A 30 -15.80 1.53 -4.91
C LYS A 30 -16.43 1.69 -3.53
N ILE A 31 -17.71 2.04 -3.47
CA ILE A 31 -18.45 2.18 -2.22
C ILE A 31 -18.45 0.86 -1.45
N GLN A 32 -18.82 -0.24 -2.10
CA GLN A 32 -18.83 -1.57 -1.51
C GLN A 32 -17.43 -1.98 -1.02
N SER A 33 -16.38 -1.68 -1.79
CA SER A 33 -14.99 -1.92 -1.39
C SER A 33 -14.63 -1.15 -0.12
N TRP A 34 -14.96 0.14 -0.04
CA TRP A 34 -14.67 0.96 1.15
C TRP A 34 -15.49 0.55 2.37
N LEU A 35 -16.75 0.12 2.19
CA LEU A 35 -17.58 -0.43 3.27
C LEU A 35 -16.99 -1.73 3.83
N THR A 36 -16.50 -2.62 2.96
CA THR A 36 -15.81 -3.84 3.38
C THR A 36 -14.50 -3.55 4.09
N LEU A 37 -13.68 -2.60 3.61
CA LEU A 37 -12.48 -2.17 4.34
C LEU A 37 -12.82 -1.53 5.70
N PHE A 38 -13.92 -0.77 5.76
CA PHE A 38 -14.40 -0.20 7.01
C PHE A 38 -14.81 -1.29 8.00
N SER A 39 -15.51 -2.35 7.56
CA SER A 39 -15.93 -3.45 8.44
C SER A 39 -14.78 -4.28 8.96
N ILE A 40 -13.73 -4.52 8.16
CA ILE A 40 -12.49 -5.19 8.62
C ILE A 40 -11.88 -4.44 9.81
N ARG A 41 -11.89 -3.10 9.76
CA ARG A 41 -11.31 -2.25 10.82
C ARG A 41 -12.26 -1.98 11.98
N ASN A 42 -13.57 -2.10 11.76
CA ASN A 42 -14.61 -1.73 12.73
C ASN A 42 -15.67 -2.84 12.80
N PRO A 43 -15.31 -4.08 13.21
CA PRO A 43 -16.19 -5.25 13.09
C PRO A 43 -17.50 -5.13 13.89
N SER A 44 -17.55 -4.27 14.91
CA SER A 44 -18.75 -4.03 15.71
C SER A 44 -19.76 -3.05 15.09
N SER A 45 -19.36 -2.25 14.11
CA SER A 45 -20.20 -1.17 13.54
C SER A 45 -20.22 -1.11 12.01
N GLY A 46 -19.22 -1.68 11.34
CA GLY A 46 -19.18 -1.81 9.90
C GLY A 46 -19.89 -3.07 9.42
N THR A 47 -20.26 -3.08 8.14
CA THR A 47 -20.88 -4.24 7.51
C THR A 47 -20.31 -4.40 6.12
N ALA A 48 -19.73 -5.57 5.86
CA ALA A 48 -19.30 -5.93 4.51
C ALA A 48 -20.54 -6.23 3.65
N THR A 49 -20.42 -5.99 2.35
CA THR A 49 -21.41 -6.40 1.36
C THR A 49 -20.71 -6.93 0.12
N GLY A 50 -21.42 -7.66 -0.73
CA GLY A 50 -20.86 -8.14 -1.99
C GLY A 50 -20.37 -6.98 -2.84
N ILE A 51 -19.21 -7.15 -3.51
CA ILE A 51 -18.65 -6.14 -4.42
C ILE A 51 -19.07 -6.49 -5.85
N ASP A 52 -20.37 -6.36 -6.11
CA ASP A 52 -21.02 -6.71 -7.38
C ASP A 52 -21.32 -5.49 -8.27
N GLY A 53 -21.26 -4.29 -7.69
CA GLY A 53 -21.60 -3.02 -8.33
C GLY A 53 -23.10 -2.75 -8.42
N ASP A 54 -23.94 -3.49 -7.68
CA ASP A 54 -25.36 -3.19 -7.51
C ASP A 54 -25.65 -2.46 -6.18
N PHE A 55 -26.38 -1.35 -6.27
CA PHE A 55 -26.81 -0.61 -5.08
C PHE A 55 -28.14 -1.17 -4.57
N GLY A 56 -28.09 -2.44 -4.15
CA GLY A 56 -29.20 -3.18 -3.59
C GLY A 56 -29.49 -2.87 -2.12
N PRO A 57 -30.46 -3.59 -1.51
CA PRO A 57 -30.83 -3.42 -0.11
C PRO A 57 -29.66 -3.64 0.87
N ALA A 58 -28.76 -4.58 0.56
CA ALA A 58 -27.58 -4.87 1.37
C ALA A 58 -26.59 -3.69 1.38
N THR A 59 -26.28 -3.14 0.20
CA THR A 59 -25.45 -1.93 0.06
C THR A 59 -26.06 -0.75 0.81
N GLU A 60 -27.37 -0.50 0.66
CA GLU A 60 -28.07 0.56 1.38
C GLU A 60 -27.94 0.40 2.91
N LYS A 61 -28.13 -0.82 3.43
CA LYS A 61 -28.01 -1.09 4.86
C LYS A 61 -26.58 -0.89 5.36
N ALA A 62 -25.58 -1.35 4.62
CA ALA A 62 -24.17 -1.13 4.96
C ALA A 62 -23.80 0.36 4.98
N VAL A 63 -24.30 1.15 4.03
CA VAL A 63 -24.14 2.63 4.04
C VAL A 63 -24.78 3.24 5.29
N LYS A 64 -26.01 2.84 5.64
CA LYS A 64 -26.68 3.35 6.85
C LYS A 64 -25.92 3.01 8.13
N ASN A 65 -25.34 1.81 8.22
CA ASN A 65 -24.51 1.41 9.36
C ASN A 65 -23.22 2.23 9.42
N PHE A 66 -22.58 2.51 8.29
CA PHE A 66 -21.45 3.43 8.24
C PHE A 66 -21.85 4.84 8.69
N GLN A 67 -22.95 5.40 8.17
CA GLN A 67 -23.46 6.71 8.57
C GLN A 67 -23.71 6.78 10.08
N GLU A 68 -24.37 5.76 10.64
CA GLU A 68 -24.58 5.62 12.09
C GLU A 68 -23.26 5.63 12.87
N SER A 69 -22.26 4.84 12.43
CA SER A 69 -20.94 4.79 13.09
C SER A 69 -20.21 6.13 13.08
N LYS A 70 -20.59 7.04 12.18
CA LYS A 70 -20.04 8.39 12.05
C LYS A 70 -20.95 9.47 12.67
N GLY A 71 -22.02 9.09 13.35
CA GLY A 71 -22.99 10.03 13.93
C GLY A 71 -23.77 10.83 12.89
N LEU A 72 -23.89 10.31 11.66
CA LEU A 72 -24.59 10.95 10.56
C LEU A 72 -26.03 10.45 10.44
N VAL A 73 -26.87 11.24 9.77
CA VAL A 73 -28.23 10.82 9.41
C VAL A 73 -28.15 9.62 8.46
N LYS A 74 -28.91 8.56 8.79
CA LYS A 74 -28.90 7.26 8.10
C LYS A 74 -29.71 7.29 6.78
N THR A 75 -29.35 8.17 5.86
CA THR A 75 -30.07 8.34 4.58
C THR A 75 -29.94 7.14 3.65
N GLY A 76 -28.86 6.36 3.75
CA GLY A 76 -28.54 5.29 2.79
C GLY A 76 -28.08 5.82 1.42
N VAL A 77 -27.78 7.12 1.31
CA VAL A 77 -27.32 7.80 0.11
C VAL A 77 -25.84 8.10 0.25
N VAL A 78 -25.07 7.86 -0.82
CA VAL A 78 -23.64 8.20 -0.88
C VAL A 78 -23.42 9.31 -1.91
N ASP A 79 -23.16 10.52 -1.41
CA ASP A 79 -22.60 11.62 -2.19
C ASP A 79 -21.06 11.66 -2.05
N GLN A 80 -20.44 12.64 -2.70
CA GLN A 80 -18.98 12.80 -2.63
C GLN A 80 -18.48 13.13 -1.22
N GLU A 81 -19.29 13.81 -0.39
CA GLU A 81 -18.88 14.14 0.98
C GLU A 81 -18.83 12.89 1.85
N LEU A 82 -19.87 12.05 1.80
CA LEU A 82 -19.87 10.77 2.50
C LEU A 82 -18.78 9.84 1.95
N PHE A 83 -18.55 9.85 0.64
CA PHE A 83 -17.47 9.08 0.01
C PHE A 83 -16.08 9.53 0.47
N ASN A 84 -15.85 10.82 0.66
CA ASN A 84 -14.62 11.34 1.25
C ASN A 84 -14.42 10.81 2.68
N LYS A 85 -15.48 10.72 3.49
CA LYS A 85 -15.39 10.14 4.84
C LYS A 85 -15.12 8.62 4.82
N LEU A 86 -15.64 7.90 3.82
CA LEU A 86 -15.37 6.47 3.61
C LEU A 86 -13.91 6.20 3.22
N SER A 87 -13.37 7.03 2.33
CA SER A 87 -12.04 6.87 1.73
C SER A 87 -10.93 7.67 2.43
N ILE A 88 -11.24 8.32 3.55
CA ILE A 88 -10.35 9.28 4.23
C ILE A 88 -8.97 8.70 4.55
N ASN A 89 -8.89 7.43 4.94
CA ASN A 89 -7.64 6.76 5.24
C ASN A 89 -6.66 6.75 4.06
N LEU A 90 -7.16 6.57 2.84
CA LEU A 90 -6.33 6.63 1.64
C LEU A 90 -5.81 8.04 1.39
N LYS A 91 -6.69 9.04 1.53
CA LYS A 91 -6.32 10.45 1.41
C LYS A 91 -5.23 10.82 2.41
N GLU A 92 -5.40 10.45 3.68
CA GLU A 92 -4.43 10.72 4.74
C GLU A 92 -3.07 10.05 4.48
N ALA A 93 -3.03 8.87 3.87
CA ALA A 93 -1.76 8.22 3.53
C ALA A 93 -0.96 9.00 2.48
N PHE A 94 -1.62 9.42 1.39
CA PHE A 94 -0.96 10.02 0.22
C PHE A 94 -0.81 11.54 0.28
N GLU A 95 -1.62 12.23 1.08
CA GLU A 95 -1.70 13.69 1.08
C GLU A 95 -1.25 14.36 2.39
N LYS A 96 -1.03 13.59 3.47
CA LYS A 96 -0.55 14.16 4.73
C LYS A 96 0.78 14.90 4.53
N PRO A 97 0.90 16.16 5.00
CA PRO A 97 2.17 16.89 4.97
C PRO A 97 3.27 16.15 5.73
N LEU A 98 4.46 16.11 5.14
CA LEU A 98 5.64 15.46 5.73
C LEU A 98 6.55 16.50 6.37
N ILE A 99 7.18 16.14 7.49
CA ILE A 99 7.98 17.08 8.30
C ILE A 99 9.40 16.60 8.58
N SER A 100 9.73 15.35 8.26
CA SER A 100 11.07 14.81 8.47
C SER A 100 12.12 15.46 7.56
N ASN A 101 13.34 15.56 8.07
CA ASN A 101 14.48 16.08 7.32
C ASN A 101 15.18 14.97 6.53
N GLY A 102 15.58 15.29 5.29
CA GLY A 102 16.33 14.41 4.41
C GLY A 102 15.52 13.21 3.88
N LEU A 103 16.03 12.56 2.83
CA LEU A 103 15.28 11.51 2.13
C LEU A 103 14.99 10.30 3.04
N ARG A 104 15.98 9.86 3.84
CA ARG A 104 15.82 8.68 4.71
C ARG A 104 14.72 8.88 5.74
N GLY A 105 14.69 10.04 6.39
CA GLY A 105 13.64 10.40 7.35
C GLY A 105 12.26 10.43 6.68
N LEU A 106 12.15 11.07 5.52
CA LEU A 106 10.90 11.13 4.76
C LEU A 106 10.39 9.74 4.33
N VAL A 107 11.28 8.85 3.85
CA VAL A 107 10.90 7.49 3.46
C VAL A 107 10.29 6.72 4.64
N ILE A 108 10.90 6.83 5.83
CA ILE A 108 10.39 6.18 7.05
C ILE A 108 9.06 6.81 7.47
N GLU A 109 8.97 8.15 7.49
CA GLU A 109 7.73 8.85 7.85
C GLU A 109 6.57 8.48 6.92
N VAL A 110 6.80 8.41 5.61
CA VAL A 110 5.78 8.00 4.64
C VAL A 110 5.37 6.55 4.87
N ALA A 111 6.31 5.63 5.09
CA ALA A 111 5.99 4.23 5.39
C ALA A 111 5.12 4.09 6.65
N GLU A 112 5.47 4.80 7.73
CA GLU A 112 4.69 4.83 8.98
C GLU A 112 3.31 5.47 8.81
N ASN A 113 3.22 6.56 8.03
CA ASN A 113 1.96 7.20 7.70
C ASN A 113 1.02 6.23 6.97
N HIS A 114 1.54 5.50 5.97
CA HIS A 114 0.75 4.48 5.27
C HIS A 114 0.33 3.35 6.22
N LEU A 115 1.26 2.80 7.01
CA LEU A 115 0.96 1.74 7.98
C LEU A 115 -0.20 2.13 8.92
N LYS A 116 -0.17 3.37 9.46
CA LYS A 116 -1.20 3.89 10.37
C LYS A 116 -2.60 3.91 9.75
N GLN A 117 -2.70 3.97 8.42
CA GLN A 117 -3.98 3.98 7.71
C GLN A 117 -4.54 2.59 7.41
N HIS A 118 -3.85 1.52 7.83
CA HIS A 118 -4.21 0.12 7.66
C HIS A 118 -4.57 -0.29 6.21
N PRO A 119 -3.67 -0.10 5.22
CA PRO A 119 -3.86 -0.62 3.87
C PRO A 119 -4.09 -2.13 3.89
N PHE A 120 -5.15 -2.56 3.22
CA PHE A 120 -5.58 -3.95 3.15
C PHE A 120 -6.11 -4.26 1.74
N GLU A 121 -5.79 -5.43 1.21
CA GLU A 121 -6.34 -5.91 -0.05
C GLU A 121 -7.71 -6.56 0.14
N LEU A 122 -8.49 -6.59 -0.92
CA LEU A 122 -9.76 -7.31 -0.96
C LEU A 122 -9.64 -8.50 -1.90
N GLU A 123 -10.56 -9.45 -1.73
CA GLU A 123 -10.89 -10.42 -2.76
C GLU A 123 -12.13 -9.94 -3.50
N ILE A 124 -12.00 -9.65 -4.80
CA ILE A 124 -13.11 -9.15 -5.63
C ILE A 124 -13.30 -10.16 -6.76
N GLN A 125 -14.48 -10.77 -6.84
CA GLN A 125 -14.83 -11.77 -7.86
C GLN A 125 -13.82 -12.94 -7.92
N GLY A 126 -13.40 -13.43 -6.74
CA GLY A 126 -12.44 -14.53 -6.60
C GLY A 126 -10.98 -14.14 -6.91
N GLN A 127 -10.69 -12.85 -7.11
CA GLN A 127 -9.33 -12.36 -7.34
C GLN A 127 -8.76 -11.72 -6.08
N SER A 128 -7.69 -12.32 -5.54
CA SER A 128 -6.83 -11.73 -4.51
C SER A 128 -6.12 -10.47 -5.03
N ASN A 129 -5.33 -9.80 -4.18
CA ASN A 129 -4.60 -8.59 -4.58
C ASN A 129 -5.52 -7.55 -5.24
N SER A 130 -6.75 -7.38 -4.74
CA SER A 130 -7.74 -6.48 -5.32
C SER A 130 -8.05 -5.28 -4.42
N GLY A 131 -8.70 -4.26 -4.98
CA GLY A 131 -9.30 -3.19 -4.20
C GLY A 131 -8.51 -1.87 -4.19
N PRO A 132 -9.04 -0.85 -3.50
CA PRO A 132 -8.61 0.53 -3.68
C PRO A 132 -7.16 0.79 -3.24
N TRP A 133 -6.70 0.14 -2.16
CA TRP A 133 -5.30 0.23 -1.74
C TRP A 133 -4.34 -0.34 -2.78
N VAL A 134 -4.64 -1.54 -3.30
CA VAL A 134 -3.82 -2.19 -4.33
C VAL A 134 -3.75 -1.29 -5.57
N ARG A 135 -4.90 -0.87 -6.12
CA ARG A 135 -4.93 0.01 -7.30
C ARG A 135 -4.17 1.32 -7.07
N SER A 136 -4.20 1.85 -5.85
CA SER A 136 -3.45 3.06 -5.49
C SER A 136 -1.93 2.84 -5.55
N TYR A 137 -1.44 1.68 -5.13
CA TYR A 137 -0.02 1.31 -5.24
C TYR A 137 0.39 0.85 -6.64
N MET A 138 -0.54 0.32 -7.42
CA MET A 138 -0.26 -0.38 -8.69
C MET A 138 -0.73 0.37 -9.95
N ASP A 139 -0.97 1.68 -9.82
CA ASP A 139 -1.38 2.59 -10.90
C ASP A 139 -2.67 2.17 -11.61
N GLY A 140 -3.64 1.73 -10.82
CA GLY A 140 -4.96 1.33 -11.28
C GLY A 140 -5.10 -0.15 -11.58
N HIS A 141 -4.02 -0.92 -11.55
CA HIS A 141 -4.06 -2.37 -11.72
C HIS A 141 -4.33 -3.08 -10.40
N ASP A 142 -5.05 -4.19 -10.47
CA ASP A 142 -5.30 -5.09 -9.35
C ASP A 142 -5.75 -6.48 -9.85
N GLY A 143 -5.94 -7.42 -8.93
CA GLY A 143 -6.26 -8.82 -9.20
C GLY A 143 -5.07 -9.74 -8.97
N SER A 144 -5.31 -11.06 -8.96
CA SER A 144 -4.35 -12.06 -8.47
C SER A 144 -2.92 -12.00 -9.06
N PRO A 145 -2.69 -11.59 -10.32
CA PRO A 145 -1.33 -11.42 -10.85
C PRO A 145 -0.54 -10.24 -10.26
N TRP A 146 -1.20 -9.29 -9.58
CA TRP A 146 -0.64 -8.00 -9.19
C TRP A 146 -0.13 -7.98 -7.75
N PHE A 147 0.94 -8.73 -7.48
CA PHE A 147 1.61 -8.68 -6.18
C PHE A 147 2.14 -7.27 -5.89
N TRP A 148 1.59 -6.64 -4.85
CA TRP A 148 1.74 -5.19 -4.66
C TRP A 148 2.83 -4.76 -3.67
N CYS A 149 3.74 -5.65 -3.24
CA CYS A 149 4.82 -5.31 -2.31
C CYS A 149 5.78 -4.26 -2.89
N MET A 150 6.18 -4.40 -4.16
CA MET A 150 7.05 -3.42 -4.83
C MET A 150 6.30 -2.14 -5.20
N GLY A 151 5.03 -2.24 -5.62
CA GLY A 151 4.20 -1.04 -5.85
C GLY A 151 4.04 -0.20 -4.58
N PHE A 152 3.88 -0.85 -3.42
CA PHE A 152 3.92 -0.17 -2.12
C PHE A 152 5.29 0.50 -1.90
N ALA A 153 6.40 -0.24 -1.97
CA ALA A 153 7.73 0.31 -1.71
C ALA A 153 8.06 1.50 -2.63
N GLN A 154 7.73 1.42 -3.92
CA GLN A 154 7.94 2.52 -4.86
C GLN A 154 7.01 3.71 -4.61
N ALA A 155 5.77 3.50 -4.14
CA ALA A 155 4.91 4.61 -3.73
C ALA A 155 5.50 5.39 -2.54
N ILE A 156 6.08 4.70 -1.56
CA ILE A 156 6.77 5.34 -0.42
C ILE A 156 7.96 6.16 -0.92
N LEU A 157 8.83 5.57 -1.74
CA LEU A 157 9.99 6.26 -2.31
C LEU A 157 9.60 7.46 -3.15
N ASP A 158 8.56 7.34 -3.98
CA ASP A 158 8.12 8.43 -4.84
C ASP A 158 7.54 9.61 -4.06
N GLN A 159 6.72 9.36 -3.03
CA GLN A 159 6.16 10.42 -2.18
C GLN A 159 7.26 11.13 -1.38
N ALA A 160 8.22 10.38 -0.82
CA ALA A 160 9.36 10.95 -0.11
C ALA A 160 10.29 11.75 -1.04
N ALA A 161 10.71 11.17 -2.16
CA ALA A 161 11.60 11.82 -3.12
C ALA A 161 10.96 13.06 -3.75
N SER A 162 9.68 12.97 -4.15
CA SER A 162 8.98 14.10 -4.76
C SER A 162 8.84 15.30 -3.81
N THR A 163 8.80 15.07 -2.49
CA THR A 163 8.78 16.15 -1.48
C THR A 163 10.07 16.98 -1.50
N LEU A 164 11.20 16.38 -1.91
CA LEU A 164 12.48 17.05 -2.08
C LEU A 164 12.77 17.47 -3.53
N GLY A 165 11.77 17.42 -4.42
CA GLY A 165 11.98 17.64 -5.86
C GLY A 165 12.84 16.57 -6.55
N LYS A 166 13.11 15.44 -5.87
CA LYS A 166 13.90 14.32 -6.38
C LYS A 166 13.01 13.32 -7.14
N ASN A 167 13.63 12.47 -7.94
CA ASN A 167 12.94 11.45 -8.74
C ASN A 167 13.53 10.07 -8.43
N PHE A 168 12.77 9.20 -7.75
CA PHE A 168 13.24 7.85 -7.40
C PHE A 168 13.65 7.02 -8.64
N LYS A 169 13.15 7.38 -9.83
CA LYS A 169 13.47 6.66 -11.07
C LYS A 169 14.94 6.75 -11.50
N THR A 170 15.71 7.66 -10.90
CA THR A 170 17.17 7.68 -11.08
C THR A 170 17.83 6.46 -10.44
N LEU A 171 17.23 5.90 -9.38
CA LEU A 171 17.69 4.69 -8.70
C LEU A 171 17.24 3.43 -9.45
N MET A 172 15.94 3.30 -9.73
CA MET A 172 15.32 2.09 -10.29
C MET A 172 14.19 2.43 -11.28
N PRO A 173 13.84 1.59 -12.27
CA PRO A 173 12.68 1.86 -13.11
C PRO A 173 11.36 1.83 -12.30
N LEU A 174 10.33 2.52 -12.78
CA LEU A 174 8.96 2.30 -12.30
C LEU A 174 8.55 0.88 -12.70
N THR A 175 8.39 0.01 -11.71
CA THR A 175 8.10 -1.42 -11.92
C THR A 175 7.46 -1.98 -10.66
N TYR A 176 6.72 -3.08 -10.81
CA TYR A 176 6.17 -3.83 -9.69
C TYR A 176 6.92 -5.15 -9.44
N SER A 177 7.99 -5.39 -10.21
CA SER A 177 8.80 -6.60 -10.10
C SER A 177 9.98 -6.38 -9.16
N CYS A 178 10.05 -7.21 -8.11
CA CYS A 178 11.24 -7.33 -7.27
C CYS A 178 12.48 -7.74 -8.09
N ASP A 179 12.30 -8.54 -9.14
CA ASP A 179 13.38 -8.98 -10.03
C ASP A 179 13.96 -7.84 -10.85
N THR A 180 13.10 -6.99 -11.41
CA THR A 180 13.57 -5.83 -12.16
C THR A 180 14.39 -4.91 -11.25
N VAL A 181 13.91 -4.63 -10.03
CA VAL A 181 14.64 -3.77 -9.07
C VAL A 181 15.95 -4.43 -8.62
N GLY A 182 15.94 -5.73 -8.33
CA GLY A 182 17.13 -6.48 -7.94
C GLY A 182 18.21 -6.47 -9.04
N ASN A 183 17.83 -6.74 -10.28
CA ASN A 183 18.74 -6.70 -11.42
C ASN A 183 19.29 -5.28 -11.68
N THR A 184 18.43 -4.25 -11.67
CA THR A 184 18.90 -2.85 -11.80
C THR A 184 19.87 -2.47 -10.67
N GLY A 185 19.61 -2.95 -9.45
CA GLY A 185 20.49 -2.71 -8.31
C GLY A 185 21.86 -3.38 -8.47
N LEU A 186 21.93 -4.57 -9.07
CA LEU A 186 23.19 -5.20 -9.43
C LEU A 186 23.94 -4.40 -10.51
N GLU A 187 23.24 -4.06 -11.59
CA GLU A 187 23.80 -3.31 -12.73
C GLU A 187 24.38 -1.96 -12.32
N LYS A 188 23.70 -1.25 -11.41
CA LYS A 188 24.12 0.08 -10.92
C LYS A 188 25.02 0.03 -9.68
N GLY A 189 25.36 -1.15 -9.17
CA GLY A 189 26.14 -1.29 -7.93
C GLY A 189 25.42 -0.78 -6.66
N LEU A 190 24.08 -0.73 -6.68
CA LEU A 190 23.24 -0.26 -5.57
C LEU A 190 22.73 -1.40 -4.67
N LEU A 191 22.88 -2.66 -5.10
CA LEU A 191 22.41 -3.83 -4.37
C LEU A 191 23.56 -4.54 -3.63
N SER A 192 23.52 -4.47 -2.29
CA SER A 192 24.40 -5.26 -1.42
C SER A 192 23.79 -6.63 -1.13
N ARG A 193 24.54 -7.69 -1.44
CA ARG A 193 24.10 -9.09 -1.31
C ARG A 193 24.07 -9.55 0.14
N PHE A 194 23.19 -10.49 0.47
CA PHE A 194 23.03 -11.04 1.81
C PHE A 194 24.33 -11.58 2.40
N ARG A 195 25.23 -12.12 1.57
CA ARG A 195 26.56 -12.57 2.01
C ARG A 195 27.44 -11.40 2.48
N THR A 196 27.41 -10.29 1.76
CA THR A 196 28.09 -9.04 2.12
C THR A 196 27.48 -8.45 3.39
N ILE A 197 26.15 -8.38 3.45
CA ILE A 197 25.41 -7.87 4.61
C ILE A 197 25.70 -8.66 5.88
N ARG A 198 25.81 -9.99 5.80
CA ARG A 198 26.20 -10.84 6.94
C ARG A 198 27.64 -10.62 7.38
N ARG A 199 28.54 -10.18 6.51
CA ARG A 199 29.92 -9.86 6.90
C ARG A 199 30.03 -8.45 7.47
N ASN A 200 29.22 -7.52 6.96
CA ASN A 200 29.21 -6.13 7.38
C ASN A 200 27.77 -5.59 7.39
N SER A 201 27.11 -5.67 8.55
CA SER A 201 25.73 -5.18 8.71
C SER A 201 25.63 -3.65 8.78
N SER A 202 26.75 -2.93 8.94
CA SER A 202 26.75 -1.46 8.96
C SER A 202 26.32 -0.81 7.63
N ILE A 203 26.30 -1.61 6.55
CA ILE A 203 25.82 -1.23 5.22
C ILE A 203 24.30 -1.00 5.21
N ILE A 204 23.56 -1.69 6.08
CA ILE A 204 22.10 -1.52 6.16
C ILE A 204 21.80 -0.17 6.79
N LYS A 205 21.05 0.70 6.10
CA LYS A 205 20.58 1.96 6.66
C LYS A 205 19.04 2.02 6.71
N PRO A 206 18.46 2.60 7.78
CA PRO A 206 17.05 2.98 7.76
C PRO A 206 16.71 3.83 6.53
N GLY A 207 15.57 3.54 5.91
CA GLY A 207 15.11 4.09 4.64
C GLY A 207 15.54 3.28 3.41
N ASP A 208 16.48 2.33 3.52
CA ASP A 208 16.80 1.44 2.40
C ASP A 208 15.66 0.44 2.12
N VAL A 209 15.67 -0.13 0.92
CA VAL A 209 14.72 -1.15 0.48
C VAL A 209 15.37 -2.52 0.60
N PHE A 210 14.74 -3.46 1.30
CA PHE A 210 15.23 -4.84 1.33
C PHE A 210 14.60 -5.68 0.21
N LEU A 211 15.30 -6.72 -0.25
CA LEU A 211 14.78 -7.72 -1.17
C LEU A 211 15.00 -9.13 -0.61
N ILE A 212 13.95 -9.96 -0.58
CA ILE A 212 14.07 -11.38 -0.21
C ILE A 212 14.48 -12.19 -1.42
N GLN A 213 15.69 -12.71 -1.38
CA GLN A 213 16.23 -13.55 -2.41
C GLN A 213 15.77 -15.01 -2.25
N LYS A 214 15.19 -15.58 -3.31
CA LYS A 214 14.95 -17.03 -3.44
C LYS A 214 16.10 -17.73 -4.16
N SER A 215 16.48 -17.21 -5.32
CA SER A 215 17.62 -17.69 -6.12
C SER A 215 18.47 -16.51 -6.61
N LEU A 216 19.57 -16.76 -7.33
CA LEU A 216 20.58 -15.74 -7.62
C LEU A 216 20.01 -14.44 -8.22
N LEU A 217 19.03 -14.55 -9.12
CA LEU A 217 18.37 -13.43 -9.80
C LEU A 217 16.84 -13.42 -9.59
N ASP A 218 16.38 -14.06 -8.52
CA ASP A 218 14.95 -14.20 -8.17
C ASP A 218 14.72 -13.62 -6.76
N TRP A 219 14.11 -12.44 -6.70
CA TRP A 219 13.64 -11.75 -5.51
C TRP A 219 12.13 -11.68 -5.50
N THR A 220 11.57 -11.90 -4.33
CA THR A 220 10.17 -12.34 -4.25
C THR A 220 9.33 -11.54 -3.29
N HIS A 221 9.98 -10.65 -2.55
CA HIS A 221 9.33 -9.77 -1.61
C HIS A 221 10.25 -8.61 -1.25
N THR A 222 9.66 -7.51 -0.81
CA THR A 222 10.36 -6.28 -0.48
C THR A 222 9.64 -5.49 0.60
N GLY A 223 10.30 -4.45 1.10
CA GLY A 223 9.74 -3.45 1.99
C GLY A 223 10.78 -2.41 2.39
N ILE A 224 10.35 -1.47 3.22
CA ILE A 224 11.14 -0.33 3.67
C ILE A 224 11.71 -0.63 5.05
N ILE A 225 13.02 -0.50 5.22
CA ILE A 225 13.69 -0.71 6.50
C ILE A 225 13.47 0.53 7.38
N THR A 226 12.90 0.34 8.57
CA THR A 226 12.64 1.43 9.54
C THR A 226 13.69 1.49 10.64
N SER A 227 14.25 0.34 11.04
CA SER A 227 15.33 0.30 12.02
C SER A 227 16.20 -0.95 11.85
N VAL A 228 17.41 -0.90 12.42
CA VAL A 228 18.38 -2.01 12.43
C VAL A 228 18.88 -2.16 13.87
N GLN A 229 18.79 -3.36 14.43
CA GLN A 229 19.29 -3.66 15.76
C GLN A 229 19.92 -5.05 15.79
N GLY A 230 21.21 -5.13 16.11
CA GLY A 230 21.94 -6.40 16.11
C GLY A 230 21.80 -7.14 14.76
N ASP A 231 21.24 -8.34 14.79
CA ASP A 231 21.05 -9.22 13.64
C ASP A 231 19.65 -9.14 12.99
N VAL A 232 18.87 -8.13 13.38
CA VAL A 232 17.50 -7.93 12.88
C VAL A 232 17.31 -6.56 12.25
N ILE A 233 16.43 -6.51 11.25
CA ILE A 233 15.84 -5.29 10.71
C ILE A 233 14.36 -5.26 11.06
N GLU A 234 13.86 -4.10 11.46
CA GLU A 234 12.43 -3.81 11.38
C GLU A 234 12.13 -3.22 10.01
N ALA A 235 11.03 -3.67 9.39
CA ALA A 235 10.59 -3.14 8.12
C ALA A 235 9.06 -2.99 8.06
N ILE A 236 8.61 -2.04 7.24
CA ILE A 236 7.21 -1.90 6.83
C ILE A 236 7.07 -2.43 5.41
N GLU A 237 6.11 -3.32 5.22
CA GLU A 237 5.99 -4.13 4.01
C GLU A 237 4.55 -4.15 3.53
N GLY A 238 4.33 -3.90 2.24
CA GLY A 238 3.06 -4.15 1.57
C GLY A 238 2.94 -5.60 1.12
N ASN A 239 1.72 -6.06 0.84
CA ASN A 239 1.42 -7.45 0.48
C ASN A 239 2.06 -8.47 1.44
N THR A 240 1.92 -8.25 2.75
CA THR A 240 2.43 -9.18 3.77
C THR A 240 1.34 -9.62 4.75
N ASN A 241 1.66 -10.63 5.55
CA ASN A 241 0.82 -11.15 6.63
C ASN A 241 1.70 -11.49 7.84
N HIS A 242 1.08 -11.94 8.94
CA HIS A 242 1.80 -12.32 10.16
C HIS A 242 2.86 -13.42 9.90
N GLN A 243 2.63 -14.31 8.94
CA GLN A 243 3.56 -15.39 8.58
C GLN A 243 4.69 -14.94 7.63
N GLY A 244 4.53 -13.81 6.94
CA GLY A 244 5.54 -13.22 6.05
C GLY A 244 5.63 -13.88 4.68
N SER A 245 4.50 -14.41 4.18
CA SER A 245 4.43 -14.96 2.83
C SER A 245 4.55 -13.86 1.76
N ARG A 246 4.71 -14.29 0.50
CA ARG A 246 4.78 -13.44 -0.70
C ARG A 246 3.42 -12.92 -1.17
N ASN A 247 2.36 -13.48 -0.62
CA ASN A 247 0.98 -13.12 -0.89
C ASN A 247 0.31 -12.90 0.46
N GLY A 248 0.57 -11.72 1.00
CA GLY A 248 -0.07 -11.24 2.20
C GLY A 248 -1.39 -10.55 1.89
N VAL A 249 -1.89 -9.79 2.86
CA VAL A 249 -3.17 -9.09 2.71
C VAL A 249 -3.11 -7.63 3.12
N ALA A 250 -2.01 -7.17 3.72
CA ALA A 250 -1.94 -5.83 4.29
C ALA A 250 -0.54 -5.21 4.24
N VAL A 251 -0.49 -3.92 4.55
CA VAL A 251 0.76 -3.28 5.00
C VAL A 251 0.96 -3.59 6.48
N MET A 252 2.10 -4.16 6.85
CA MET A 252 2.42 -4.49 8.25
C MET A 252 3.87 -4.20 8.61
N LYS A 253 4.14 -4.00 9.90
CA LYS A 253 5.51 -4.06 10.46
C LYS A 253 5.95 -5.49 10.63
N ARG A 254 7.23 -5.75 10.37
CA ARG A 254 7.85 -7.05 10.54
C ARG A 254 9.28 -6.93 11.03
N MET A 255 9.64 -7.86 11.91
CA MET A 255 11.02 -8.10 12.27
C MET A 255 11.60 -9.21 11.38
N ARG A 256 12.77 -8.96 10.79
CA ARG A 256 13.46 -9.93 9.94
C ARG A 256 14.89 -10.14 10.40
N ASN A 257 15.24 -11.40 10.63
CA ASN A 257 16.62 -11.78 10.93
C ASN A 257 17.39 -12.04 9.64
N PHE A 258 18.35 -11.16 9.30
CA PHE A 258 19.13 -11.26 8.07
C PHE A 258 20.26 -12.32 8.14
N ARG A 259 20.50 -12.93 9.31
CA ARG A 259 21.34 -14.14 9.44
C ARG A 259 20.60 -15.39 8.98
N LYS A 260 19.27 -15.45 9.20
CA LYS A 260 18.43 -16.58 8.82
C LYS A 260 17.90 -16.47 7.38
N SER A 261 17.36 -15.31 6.99
CA SER A 261 16.84 -15.09 5.64
C SER A 261 17.91 -14.56 4.69
N LYS A 262 17.78 -14.84 3.39
CA LYS A 262 18.63 -14.24 2.34
C LYS A 262 18.06 -12.86 1.99
N ILE A 263 18.54 -11.83 2.67
CA ILE A 263 18.10 -10.45 2.51
C ILE A 263 19.20 -9.65 1.82
N ASP A 264 18.91 -9.18 0.62
CA ASP A 264 19.73 -8.19 -0.08
C ASP A 264 19.19 -6.78 0.24
N ILE A 265 20.05 -5.77 0.13
CA ILE A 265 19.73 -4.39 0.47
C ILE A 265 19.98 -3.51 -0.75
N PHE A 266 18.92 -2.89 -1.24
CA PHE A 266 18.98 -1.87 -2.27
C PHE A 266 19.16 -0.51 -1.57
N SER A 267 20.31 0.11 -1.79
CA SER A 267 20.67 1.39 -1.18
C SER A 267 19.98 2.55 -1.90
N ILE A 268 19.38 3.46 -1.12
CA ILE A 268 18.86 4.73 -1.64
C ILE A 268 19.88 5.87 -1.54
N GLU A 269 21.10 5.59 -1.07
CA GLU A 269 22.14 6.59 -0.78
C GLU A 269 22.42 7.58 -1.92
N PRO A 270 22.47 7.19 -3.21
CA PRO A 270 22.71 8.15 -4.30
C PRO A 270 21.64 9.25 -4.43
N LEU A 271 20.49 9.07 -3.79
CA LEU A 271 19.39 10.03 -3.78
C LEU A 271 19.24 10.75 -2.43
N VAL A 272 20.00 10.40 -1.40
CA VAL A 272 19.98 11.07 -0.09
C VAL A 272 20.64 12.44 -0.21
#